data_AF-A0A523ZNF4-F1
#
_entry.id   AF-A0A523ZNF4-F1
#
_cell.length_a   1.000
_cell.length_b   1.000
_cell.length_c   1.000
_cell.angle_alpha   90.00
_cell.angle_beta   90.00
_cell.angle_gamma   90.00
#
_symmetry.space_group_name_H-M   'P 1'
#
loop_
_entity.id
_entity.type
_entity.pdbx_description
1 polymer ?
#
loop_
_entity_poly.entity_id
_entity_poly.type
_entity_poly.pdbx_seq_one_letter_code
_entity_poly.pdbx_strand_id
1 'polypeptide(L)'
;MAKARVRGIYSTALTKLLLDHDFAIVQPSATIKERFRLEELDEPPDLDVYDRPDLQGVQACGKVESINAFKFILQSSLNDVVVREWHSAAVYPLAGVLRGKRINLVKEGESAIDVEFPALSKKKLDKLRSAVAPTLDGHHYYKACGERVSSALDMAEKMLEKGCSRVDVEYLFKQTIGANYPRVGSLIDIEHVKLDGQVFNLGKASIEAFNHNKSFIQLSRVFKTAGVYDGLKTRKAPDDYAVTEVKLGECHFKTQYFSKNGRYKGAYINLNTPIELYPYGIRYVDLEVDVCVWPNGRVRVLDEKKLEDAATEGLITRKLVKNVKKKLQELVKELSFS
;
A
#
# COMPACT_ATOMS: atom_id res chain seq x y z
N MET A 1 7.62 -30.39 -4.49
CA MET A 1 7.82 -29.15 -3.73
C MET A 1 7.99 -28.02 -4.74
N ALA A 2 7.23 -26.94 -4.65
CA ALA A 2 7.39 -25.81 -5.58
C ALA A 2 8.68 -25.05 -5.25
N LYS A 3 9.43 -24.64 -6.27
CA LYS A 3 10.70 -23.92 -6.12
C LYS A 3 10.51 -22.43 -6.35
N ALA A 4 10.91 -21.60 -5.40
CA ALA A 4 10.81 -20.16 -5.50
C ALA A 4 12.17 -19.46 -5.54
N ARG A 5 12.27 -18.44 -6.38
CA ARG A 5 13.32 -17.43 -6.33
C ARG A 5 12.69 -16.09 -5.97
N VAL A 6 13.26 -15.42 -4.98
CA VAL A 6 12.78 -14.12 -4.51
C VAL A 6 13.91 -13.11 -4.53
N ARG A 7 13.62 -11.90 -5.00
CA ARG A 7 14.54 -10.76 -5.07
C ARG A 7 13.87 -9.49 -4.57
N GLY A 8 14.68 -8.53 -4.17
CA GLY A 8 14.23 -7.22 -3.73
C GLY A 8 14.09 -7.05 -2.22
N ILE A 9 13.48 -5.95 -1.81
CA ILE A 9 13.35 -5.53 -0.41
C ILE A 9 12.46 -6.49 0.39
N TYR A 10 11.45 -7.09 -0.26
CA TYR A 10 10.55 -8.05 0.37
C TYR A 10 11.14 -9.45 0.50
N SER A 11 12.34 -9.70 -0.08
CA SER A 11 12.92 -11.04 -0.21
C SER A 11 12.99 -11.82 1.10
N THR A 12 13.51 -11.22 2.17
CA THR A 12 13.67 -11.94 3.44
C THR A 12 12.32 -12.31 4.07
N ALA A 13 11.33 -11.40 4.03
CA ALA A 13 10.00 -11.66 4.58
C ALA A 13 9.26 -12.75 3.78
N LEU A 14 9.30 -12.64 2.44
CA LEU A 14 8.64 -13.60 1.56
C LEU A 14 9.35 -14.95 1.55
N THR A 15 10.68 -15.00 1.65
CA THR A 15 11.42 -16.26 1.84
C THR A 15 10.99 -16.96 3.12
N LYS A 16 10.89 -16.25 4.25
CA LYS A 16 10.39 -16.84 5.51
C LYS A 16 8.98 -17.41 5.31
N LEU A 17 8.10 -16.63 4.69
CA LEU A 17 6.72 -17.02 4.45
C LEU A 17 6.63 -18.27 3.55
N LEU A 18 7.41 -18.31 2.47
CA LEU A 18 7.43 -19.44 1.52
C LEU A 18 7.99 -20.71 2.16
N LEU A 19 9.05 -20.60 2.96
CA LEU A 19 9.61 -21.74 3.71
C LEU A 19 8.61 -22.31 4.72
N ASP A 20 7.82 -21.45 5.38
CA ASP A 20 6.75 -21.89 6.31
C ASP A 20 5.61 -22.63 5.60
N HIS A 21 5.57 -22.58 4.27
CA HIS A 21 4.57 -23.22 3.42
C HIS A 21 5.20 -24.21 2.43
N ASP A 22 6.31 -24.84 2.83
CA ASP A 22 6.97 -25.94 2.10
C ASP A 22 7.40 -25.59 0.67
N PHE A 23 7.79 -24.34 0.40
CA PHE A 23 8.52 -24.01 -0.83
C PHE A 23 10.01 -24.25 -0.65
N ALA A 24 10.65 -24.82 -1.67
CA ALA A 24 12.11 -24.83 -1.76
C ALA A 24 12.59 -23.48 -2.28
N ILE A 25 13.68 -22.95 -1.72
CA ILE A 25 14.27 -21.69 -2.16
C ILE A 25 15.47 -21.99 -3.05
N VAL A 26 15.39 -21.58 -4.32
CA VAL A 26 16.45 -21.78 -5.32
C VAL A 26 17.14 -20.47 -5.66
N GLN A 27 18.40 -20.58 -6.05
CA GLN A 27 19.27 -19.45 -6.36
C GLN A 27 19.19 -18.34 -5.28
N PRO A 28 19.29 -18.64 -3.97
CA PRO A 28 19.23 -17.60 -2.94
C PRO A 28 20.38 -16.59 -3.07
N SER A 29 20.14 -15.32 -2.75
CA SER A 29 21.24 -14.35 -2.61
C SER A 29 22.12 -14.71 -1.41
N ALA A 30 23.35 -14.21 -1.35
CA ALA A 30 24.27 -14.46 -0.22
C ALA A 30 23.61 -14.13 1.13
N THR A 31 22.91 -13.00 1.22
CA THR A 31 22.18 -12.60 2.42
C THR A 31 21.05 -13.57 2.80
N ILE A 32 20.34 -14.13 1.82
CA ILE A 32 19.27 -15.09 2.08
C ILE A 32 19.86 -16.45 2.49
N LYS A 33 20.96 -16.89 1.87
CA LYS A 33 21.69 -18.09 2.28
C LYS A 33 22.10 -18.01 3.75
N GLU A 34 22.71 -16.89 4.15
CA GLU A 34 23.19 -16.67 5.51
C GLU A 34 22.04 -16.66 6.53
N ARG A 35 20.99 -15.87 6.29
CA ARG A 35 19.86 -15.70 7.23
C ARG A 35 19.11 -17.00 7.49
N PHE A 36 18.95 -17.83 6.46
CA PHE A 36 18.14 -19.05 6.53
C PHE A 36 18.97 -20.34 6.56
N ARG A 37 20.31 -20.23 6.54
CA ARG A 37 21.25 -21.36 6.47
C ARG A 37 20.92 -22.32 5.32
N LEU A 38 20.59 -21.76 4.17
CA LEU A 38 20.19 -22.51 2.98
C LEU A 38 21.42 -22.96 2.18
N GLU A 39 21.32 -24.15 1.62
CA GLU A 39 22.28 -24.64 0.64
C GLU A 39 22.10 -23.94 -0.72
N GLU A 40 23.16 -23.98 -1.53
CA GLU A 40 23.11 -23.46 -2.89
C GLU A 40 22.45 -24.48 -3.82
N LEU A 41 21.26 -24.14 -4.29
CA LEU A 41 20.52 -24.88 -5.31
C LEU A 41 20.42 -24.04 -6.57
N ASP A 42 21.16 -24.42 -7.62
CA ASP A 42 21.15 -23.75 -8.93
C ASP A 42 20.16 -24.43 -9.89
N GLU A 43 18.90 -24.48 -9.47
CA GLU A 43 17.80 -25.01 -10.27
C GLU A 43 16.89 -23.86 -10.78
N PRO A 44 16.21 -24.06 -11.93
CA PRO A 44 15.23 -23.08 -12.39
C PRO A 44 14.04 -23.01 -11.40
N PRO A 45 13.58 -21.79 -11.05
CA PRO A 45 12.42 -21.61 -10.19
C PRO A 45 11.10 -21.93 -10.89
N ASP A 46 10.14 -22.43 -10.13
CA ASP A 46 8.72 -22.54 -10.54
C ASP A 46 7.94 -21.24 -10.27
N LEU A 47 8.44 -20.41 -9.35
CA LEU A 47 7.91 -19.10 -8.96
C LEU A 47 9.06 -18.10 -8.85
N ASP A 48 8.98 -16.99 -9.57
CA ASP A 48 9.96 -15.91 -9.52
C ASP A 48 9.28 -14.63 -9.05
N VAL A 49 9.84 -13.98 -8.03
CA VAL A 49 9.23 -12.83 -7.34
C VAL A 49 10.22 -11.67 -7.25
N TYR A 50 9.77 -10.48 -7.66
CA TYR A 50 10.55 -9.24 -7.64
C TYR A 50 9.75 -8.09 -7.06
N ASP A 51 10.42 -7.06 -6.55
CA ASP A 51 9.77 -5.82 -6.16
C ASP A 51 9.04 -5.19 -7.36
N ARG A 52 7.89 -4.58 -7.10
CA ARG A 52 7.31 -3.60 -8.02
C ARG A 52 8.23 -2.39 -8.17
N PRO A 53 8.21 -1.68 -9.31
CA PRO A 53 9.03 -0.48 -9.51
C PRO A 53 8.79 0.63 -8.47
N ASP A 54 7.58 0.73 -7.92
CA ASP A 54 7.23 1.69 -6.87
C ASP A 54 7.55 1.20 -5.44
N LEU A 55 8.06 -0.03 -5.29
CA LEU A 55 8.36 -0.70 -4.02
C LEU A 55 7.13 -0.90 -3.11
N GLN A 56 5.91 -0.70 -3.64
CA GLN A 56 4.65 -0.85 -2.89
C GLN A 56 4.12 -2.27 -2.90
N GLY A 57 4.92 -3.23 -3.37
CA GLY A 57 4.58 -4.63 -3.40
C GLY A 57 5.52 -5.42 -4.29
N VAL A 58 5.04 -6.52 -4.86
CA VAL A 58 5.84 -7.43 -5.70
C VAL A 58 5.10 -7.85 -6.97
N GLN A 59 5.87 -8.23 -7.96
CA GLN A 59 5.38 -8.93 -9.15
C GLN A 59 5.89 -10.37 -9.08
N ALA A 60 5.03 -11.32 -9.44
CA ALA A 60 5.40 -12.73 -9.49
C ALA A 60 5.02 -13.35 -10.83
N CYS A 61 5.87 -14.22 -11.35
CA CYS A 61 5.57 -15.05 -12.52
C CYS A 61 6.10 -16.47 -12.35
N GLY A 62 5.51 -17.42 -13.07
CA GLY A 62 5.92 -18.81 -13.03
C GLY A 62 4.79 -19.76 -13.37
N LYS A 63 4.92 -21.02 -12.97
CA LYS A 63 3.91 -22.05 -13.19
C LYS A 63 2.59 -21.65 -12.53
N VAL A 64 1.46 -21.92 -13.21
CA VAL A 64 0.11 -21.60 -12.72
C VAL A 64 -0.12 -22.14 -11.31
N GLU A 65 0.30 -23.37 -11.03
CA GLU A 65 0.13 -23.99 -9.72
C GLU A 65 0.90 -23.26 -8.62
N SER A 66 2.12 -22.79 -8.94
CA SER A 66 2.97 -22.08 -7.99
C SER A 66 2.47 -20.66 -7.73
N ILE A 67 1.95 -19.99 -8.75
CA ILE A 67 1.30 -18.68 -8.62
C ILE A 67 0.03 -18.79 -7.78
N ASN A 68 -0.81 -19.80 -8.02
CA ASN A 68 -2.03 -20.03 -7.25
C ASN A 68 -1.72 -20.34 -5.78
N ALA A 69 -0.71 -21.17 -5.51
CA ALA A 69 -0.23 -21.43 -4.16
C ALA A 69 0.28 -20.16 -3.48
N PHE A 70 1.07 -19.34 -4.18
CA PHE A 70 1.57 -18.08 -3.66
C PHE A 70 0.46 -17.07 -3.36
N LYS A 71 -0.51 -16.91 -4.27
CA LYS A 71 -1.73 -16.09 -4.07
C LYS A 71 -2.46 -16.53 -2.80
N PHE A 72 -2.70 -17.83 -2.63
CA PHE A 72 -3.36 -18.38 -1.45
C PHE A 72 -2.58 -18.09 -0.15
N ILE A 73 -1.26 -18.28 -0.15
CA ILE A 73 -0.38 -17.99 1.00
C ILE A 73 -0.47 -16.50 1.38
N LEU A 74 -0.39 -15.60 0.41
CA LEU A 74 -0.50 -14.16 0.65
C LEU A 74 -1.86 -13.80 1.24
N GLN A 75 -2.95 -14.29 0.65
CA GLN A 75 -4.32 -13.94 1.08
C GLN A 75 -4.71 -14.54 2.43
N SER A 76 -4.13 -15.69 2.79
CA SER A 76 -4.34 -16.31 4.10
C SER A 76 -3.48 -15.65 5.20
N SER A 77 -2.30 -15.14 4.85
CA SER A 77 -1.33 -14.61 5.81
C SER A 77 -1.41 -13.09 6.01
N LEU A 78 -1.88 -12.35 5.02
CA LEU A 78 -1.89 -10.89 4.98
C LEU A 78 -3.32 -10.35 5.03
N ASN A 79 -3.52 -9.22 5.71
CA ASN A 79 -4.86 -8.71 5.98
C ASN A 79 -5.45 -7.93 4.81
N ASP A 80 -4.67 -7.01 4.24
CA ASP A 80 -5.13 -6.00 3.26
C ASP A 80 -4.40 -6.13 1.92
N VAL A 81 -3.76 -7.27 1.64
CA VAL A 81 -3.07 -7.52 0.37
C VAL A 81 -4.05 -7.43 -0.81
N VAL A 82 -3.60 -6.82 -1.89
CA VAL A 82 -4.33 -6.76 -3.16
C VAL A 82 -3.55 -7.57 -4.19
N VAL A 83 -4.20 -8.53 -4.84
CA VAL A 83 -3.57 -9.42 -5.83
C VAL A 83 -4.29 -9.28 -7.16
N ARG A 84 -3.59 -8.84 -8.19
CA ARG A 84 -4.12 -8.65 -9.54
C ARG A 84 -3.56 -9.70 -10.47
N GLU A 85 -4.44 -10.43 -11.14
CA GLU A 85 -4.02 -11.36 -12.19
C GLU A 85 -3.75 -10.61 -13.49
N TRP A 86 -2.70 -11.03 -14.18
CA TRP A 86 -2.37 -10.50 -15.49
C TRP A 86 -2.89 -11.42 -16.59
N HIS A 87 -3.89 -10.94 -17.30
CA HIS A 87 -4.54 -11.71 -18.37
C HIS A 87 -4.03 -11.38 -19.78
N SER A 88 -3.07 -10.46 -19.93
CA SER A 88 -2.55 -10.05 -21.24
C SER A 88 -1.03 -10.16 -21.31
N ALA A 89 -0.53 -10.79 -22.38
CA ALA A 89 0.88 -10.98 -22.69
C ALA A 89 1.64 -9.67 -23.03
N ALA A 90 0.97 -8.52 -22.94
CA ALA A 90 1.56 -7.22 -23.19
C ALA A 90 1.89 -6.50 -21.88
N VAL A 91 3.20 -6.37 -21.66
CA VAL A 91 3.88 -5.48 -20.69
C VAL A 91 4.11 -6.05 -19.29
N TYR A 92 5.12 -6.93 -19.19
CA TYR A 92 5.92 -7.16 -17.99
C TYR A 92 7.01 -6.07 -17.89
N PRO A 93 7.01 -5.16 -16.90
CA PRO A 93 8.10 -4.23 -16.68
C PRO A 93 9.18 -4.90 -15.82
N LEU A 94 9.68 -6.07 -16.24
CA LEU A 94 11.10 -6.40 -16.02
C LEU A 94 11.92 -5.87 -17.20
N ALA A 95 11.79 -4.57 -17.44
CA ALA A 95 12.61 -3.83 -18.39
C ALA A 95 13.19 -2.59 -17.71
N GLY A 96 13.87 -2.83 -16.59
CA GLY A 96 14.80 -1.89 -15.97
C GLY A 96 16.06 -2.64 -15.59
N VAL A 97 17.05 -2.64 -16.50
CA VAL A 97 18.46 -2.95 -16.20
C VAL A 97 18.87 -4.43 -16.07
N LEU A 98 18.67 -5.25 -17.11
CA LEU A 98 19.57 -6.38 -17.39
C LEU A 98 19.83 -6.49 -18.91
N ARG A 99 21.02 -6.03 -19.33
CA ARG A 99 21.75 -6.44 -20.55
C ARG A 99 20.91 -6.80 -21.79
N GLY A 100 20.26 -5.82 -22.41
CA GLY A 100 20.03 -5.83 -23.87
C GLY A 100 19.23 -6.98 -24.48
N LYS A 101 18.52 -7.81 -23.70
CA LYS A 101 17.56 -8.80 -24.22
C LYS A 101 16.17 -8.53 -23.63
N ARG A 102 15.30 -7.98 -24.49
CA ARG A 102 13.85 -7.92 -24.27
C ARG A 102 13.25 -9.33 -24.39
N ILE A 103 12.00 -9.44 -23.92
CA ILE A 103 11.05 -10.57 -23.99
C ILE A 103 11.10 -11.39 -22.68
N ASN A 104 9.99 -11.64 -21.99
CA ASN A 104 9.14 -12.78 -22.32
C ASN A 104 7.64 -12.56 -22.05
N LEU A 105 6.88 -12.84 -23.12
CA LEU A 105 5.48 -13.23 -23.10
C LEU A 105 5.30 -14.32 -22.03
N VAL A 106 4.23 -14.25 -21.24
CA VAL A 106 3.80 -15.36 -20.37
C VAL A 106 3.71 -16.59 -21.27
N LYS A 107 4.54 -17.61 -21.01
CA LYS A 107 4.52 -18.83 -21.82
C LYS A 107 3.24 -19.59 -21.58
N GLU A 108 2.87 -20.46 -22.51
CA GLU A 108 1.77 -21.39 -22.31
C GLU A 108 2.03 -22.24 -21.05
N GLY A 109 1.09 -22.21 -20.09
CA GLY A 109 1.24 -22.84 -18.78
C GLY A 109 1.90 -21.98 -17.69
N GLU A 110 2.28 -20.74 -17.97
CA GLU A 110 2.73 -19.76 -16.98
C GLU A 110 1.62 -18.76 -16.65
N SER A 111 1.71 -18.15 -15.47
CA SER A 111 0.84 -17.06 -15.03
C SER A 111 1.67 -15.97 -14.37
N ALA A 112 1.08 -14.79 -14.24
CA ALA A 112 1.68 -13.63 -13.63
C ALA A 112 0.66 -12.89 -12.74
N ILE A 113 1.15 -12.38 -11.61
CA ILE A 113 0.36 -11.53 -10.72
C ILE A 113 1.14 -10.27 -10.33
N ASP A 114 0.41 -9.17 -10.17
CA ASP A 114 0.86 -7.94 -9.52
C ASP A 114 0.25 -7.87 -8.12
N VAL A 115 1.09 -7.68 -7.11
CA VAL A 115 0.67 -7.69 -5.70
C VAL A 115 0.99 -6.33 -5.09
N GLU A 116 -0.01 -5.67 -4.50
CA GLU A 116 0.16 -4.50 -3.64
C GLU A 116 0.19 -4.94 -2.17
N PHE A 117 1.12 -4.37 -1.41
CA PHE A 117 1.17 -4.49 0.04
C PHE A 117 0.83 -3.15 0.71
N PRO A 118 -0.43 -2.94 1.12
CA PRO A 118 -0.79 -1.80 1.96
C PRO A 118 -0.25 -1.96 3.39
N ALA A 119 -0.52 -0.98 4.24
CA ALA A 119 0.17 -0.82 5.53
C ALA A 119 0.11 -2.06 6.45
N LEU A 120 -1.02 -2.78 6.52
CA LEU A 120 -1.11 -3.95 7.41
C LEU A 120 -0.32 -5.13 6.87
N SER A 121 -0.28 -5.30 5.55
CA SER A 121 0.53 -6.30 4.85
C SER A 121 2.02 -6.02 5.05
N LYS A 122 2.47 -4.77 4.81
CA LYS A 122 3.86 -4.36 5.11
C LYS A 122 4.23 -4.65 6.55
N LYS A 123 3.38 -4.26 7.51
CA LYS A 123 3.60 -4.51 8.94
C LYS A 123 3.70 -6.00 9.28
N LYS A 124 2.91 -6.87 8.62
CA LYS A 124 2.99 -8.33 8.83
C LYS A 124 4.27 -8.91 8.22
N LEU A 125 4.69 -8.42 7.05
CA LEU A 125 5.94 -8.81 6.40
C LEU A 125 7.16 -8.35 7.21
N ASP A 126 7.13 -7.14 7.80
CA ASP A 126 8.16 -6.66 8.72
C ASP A 126 8.33 -7.61 9.92
N LYS A 127 7.20 -8.11 10.48
CA LYS A 127 7.24 -9.09 11.58
C LYS A 127 7.81 -10.45 11.16
N LEU A 128 7.56 -10.89 9.93
CA LEU A 128 8.14 -12.12 9.41
C LEU A 128 9.65 -11.97 9.21
N ARG A 129 10.08 -10.80 8.71
CA ARG A 129 11.49 -10.43 8.58
C ARG A 129 12.20 -10.35 9.92
N SER A 130 11.56 -9.74 10.93
CA SER A 130 12.15 -9.55 12.26
C SER A 130 12.42 -10.86 13.00
N ALA A 131 11.78 -11.97 12.60
CA ALA A 131 12.06 -13.30 13.13
C ALA A 131 13.42 -13.87 12.69
N VAL A 132 14.05 -13.31 11.66
CA VAL A 132 15.30 -13.84 11.07
C VAL A 132 16.38 -12.78 10.86
N ALA A 133 16.07 -11.50 10.99
CA ALA A 133 17.03 -10.41 10.84
C ALA A 133 16.66 -9.21 11.71
N PRO A 134 17.65 -8.45 12.25
CA PRO A 134 17.40 -7.16 12.87
C PRO A 134 16.59 -6.27 11.92
N THR A 135 15.40 -5.87 12.37
CA THR A 135 14.42 -5.18 11.53
C THR A 135 13.76 -4.07 12.33
N LEU A 136 13.79 -2.84 11.82
CA LEU A 136 13.04 -1.74 12.40
C LEU A 136 11.56 -1.82 12.02
N ASP A 137 10.71 -1.38 12.93
CA ASP A 137 9.27 -1.31 12.69
C ASP A 137 8.98 -0.37 11.50
N GLY A 138 8.27 -0.86 10.48
CA GLY A 138 8.01 -0.11 9.26
C GLY A 138 9.09 -0.27 8.18
N HIS A 139 9.95 -1.29 8.24
CA HIS A 139 11.02 -1.54 7.27
C HIS A 139 10.58 -1.35 5.82
N HIS A 140 9.56 -2.09 5.36
CA HIS A 140 9.14 -2.02 3.95
C HIS A 140 8.55 -0.65 3.59
N TYR A 141 7.86 0.00 4.53
CA TYR A 141 7.35 1.36 4.33
C TYR A 141 8.51 2.36 4.16
N TYR A 142 9.56 2.29 4.99
CA TYR A 142 10.73 3.16 4.89
C TYR A 142 11.56 2.89 3.64
N LYS A 143 11.64 1.63 3.19
CA LYS A 143 12.25 1.28 1.90
C LYS A 143 11.56 1.93 0.71
N ALA A 144 10.24 2.12 0.78
CA ALA A 144 9.46 2.81 -0.25
C ALA A 144 9.45 4.35 -0.11
N CYS A 145 10.12 4.93 0.90
CA CYS A 145 10.18 6.39 1.12
C CYS A 145 11.31 7.10 0.34
N GLY A 146 11.90 6.43 -0.65
CA GLY A 146 13.00 6.97 -1.46
C GLY A 146 14.39 6.74 -0.85
N GLU A 147 15.41 7.03 -1.64
CA GLU A 147 16.80 6.62 -1.40
C GLU A 147 17.36 7.10 -0.04
N ARG A 148 17.11 8.36 0.33
CA ARG A 148 17.62 8.94 1.58
C ARG A 148 17.09 8.21 2.81
N VAL A 149 15.78 7.96 2.85
CA VAL A 149 15.12 7.29 3.97
C VAL A 149 15.49 5.80 4.00
N SER A 150 15.54 5.16 2.82
CA SER A 150 15.96 3.76 2.67
C SER A 150 17.40 3.53 3.13
N SER A 151 18.32 4.45 2.81
CA SER A 151 19.73 4.36 3.22
C SER A 151 19.90 4.59 4.73
N ALA A 152 19.16 5.54 5.30
CA ALA A 152 19.15 5.76 6.75
C ALA A 152 18.61 4.54 7.50
N LEU A 153 17.61 3.85 6.93
CA LEU A 153 17.07 2.61 7.49
C LEU A 153 18.14 1.50 7.48
N ASP A 154 18.86 1.31 6.37
CA ASP A 154 19.92 0.30 6.28
C ASP A 154 21.01 0.52 7.33
N MET A 155 21.42 1.78 7.52
CA MET A 155 22.37 2.14 8.57
C MET A 155 21.83 1.82 9.96
N ALA A 156 20.56 2.14 10.23
CA ALA A 156 19.92 1.90 11.51
C ALA A 156 19.79 0.39 11.81
N GLU A 157 19.36 -0.42 10.84
CA GLU A 157 19.31 -1.89 11.02
C GLU A 157 20.69 -2.51 11.22
N LYS A 158 21.72 -1.98 10.55
CA LYS A 158 23.11 -2.39 10.77
C LYS A 158 23.62 -2.02 12.17
N MET A 159 23.13 -0.93 12.76
CA MET A 159 23.43 -0.61 14.16
C MET A 159 22.78 -1.61 15.12
N LEU A 160 21.53 -2.03 14.87
CA LEU A 160 20.89 -3.09 15.64
C LEU A 160 21.66 -4.41 15.56
N GLU A 161 22.13 -4.76 14.36
CA GLU A 161 22.95 -5.95 14.14
C GLU A 161 24.26 -5.93 14.94
N LYS A 162 24.85 -4.74 15.12
CA LYS A 162 26.04 -4.53 15.97
C LYS A 162 25.74 -4.48 17.48
N GLY A 163 24.49 -4.70 17.89
CA GLY A 163 24.09 -4.72 19.30
C GLY A 163 23.82 -3.34 19.90
N CYS A 164 23.63 -2.29 19.09
CA CYS A 164 23.18 -1.00 19.61
C CYS A 164 21.77 -1.09 20.20
N SER A 165 21.49 -0.26 21.22
CA SER A 165 20.16 -0.15 21.84
C SER A 165 19.10 0.20 20.80
N ARG A 166 18.01 -0.58 20.77
CA ARG A 166 16.89 -0.34 19.85
C ARG A 166 16.27 1.04 20.05
N VAL A 167 16.14 1.50 21.29
CA VAL A 167 15.55 2.80 21.61
C VAL A 167 16.39 3.93 21.02
N ASP A 168 17.72 3.86 21.16
CA ASP A 168 18.63 4.89 20.65
C ASP A 168 18.67 4.89 19.12
N VAL A 169 18.70 3.69 18.52
CA VAL A 169 18.66 3.54 17.06
C VAL A 169 17.36 4.10 16.49
N GLU A 170 16.21 3.76 17.08
CA GLU A 170 14.91 4.28 16.66
C GLU A 170 14.85 5.81 16.80
N TYR A 171 15.34 6.36 17.91
CA TYR A 171 15.40 7.80 18.12
C TYR A 171 16.26 8.51 17.06
N LEU A 172 17.51 8.07 16.87
CA LEU A 172 18.43 8.65 15.89
C LEU A 172 17.92 8.52 14.46
N PHE A 173 17.33 7.38 14.12
CA PHE A 173 16.73 7.15 12.80
C PHE A 173 15.60 8.15 12.54
N LYS A 174 14.68 8.35 13.50
CA LYS A 174 13.59 9.33 13.37
C LYS A 174 14.11 10.76 13.22
N GLN A 175 15.14 11.15 13.99
CA GLN A 175 15.78 12.45 13.84
C GLN A 175 16.39 12.63 12.44
N THR A 176 17.08 11.60 11.94
CA THR A 176 17.74 11.61 10.63
C THR A 176 16.75 11.80 9.49
N ILE A 177 15.62 11.08 9.52
CA ILE A 177 14.67 11.11 8.40
C ILE A 177 13.67 12.27 8.49
N GLY A 178 13.49 12.88 9.66
CA GLY A 178 12.40 13.85 9.90
C GLY A 178 12.40 15.07 8.98
N ALA A 179 13.56 15.48 8.47
CA ALA A 179 13.66 16.57 7.49
C ALA A 179 13.11 16.22 6.09
N ASN A 180 12.97 14.93 5.77
CA ASN A 180 12.43 14.47 4.49
C ASN A 180 10.89 14.46 4.47
N TYR A 181 10.25 14.54 5.64
CA TYR A 181 8.79 14.47 5.73
C TYR A 181 8.15 15.86 5.65
N PRO A 182 6.93 15.95 5.08
CA PRO A 182 6.23 17.21 4.93
C PRO A 182 5.79 17.77 6.28
N ARG A 183 5.69 19.10 6.34
CA ARG A 183 5.30 19.90 7.51
C ARG A 183 4.10 20.78 7.16
N VAL A 184 3.51 21.44 8.15
CA VAL A 184 2.48 22.47 7.91
C VAL A 184 2.99 23.49 6.87
N GLY A 185 2.15 23.83 5.91
CA GLY A 185 2.44 24.66 4.74
C GLY A 185 3.07 23.92 3.55
N SER A 186 3.40 22.62 3.68
CA SER A 186 3.91 21.83 2.55
C SER A 186 2.80 21.50 1.56
N LEU A 187 3.14 21.47 0.26
CA LEU A 187 2.30 20.91 -0.77
C LEU A 187 2.62 19.43 -0.97
N ILE A 188 1.63 18.57 -0.80
CA ILE A 188 1.77 17.11 -0.90
C ILE A 188 0.87 16.52 -1.96
N ASP A 189 1.26 15.35 -2.48
CA ASP A 189 0.40 14.54 -3.33
C ASP A 189 -0.62 13.73 -2.53
N ILE A 190 -1.73 13.39 -3.17
CA ILE A 190 -2.69 12.41 -2.68
C ILE A 190 -2.75 11.29 -3.72
N GLU A 191 -2.03 10.20 -3.45
CA GLU A 191 -2.04 9.00 -4.28
C GLU A 191 -3.25 8.13 -3.95
N HIS A 192 -4.20 8.12 -4.87
CA HIS A 192 -5.41 7.32 -4.82
C HIS A 192 -5.23 6.10 -5.72
N VAL A 193 -4.83 4.98 -5.12
CA VAL A 193 -4.56 3.74 -5.85
C VAL A 193 -5.87 2.95 -6.00
N LYS A 194 -6.24 2.59 -7.22
CA LYS A 194 -7.41 1.77 -7.51
C LYS A 194 -7.13 0.28 -7.32
N LEU A 195 -8.20 -0.50 -7.19
CA LEU A 195 -8.12 -1.97 -7.08
C LEU A 195 -7.55 -2.63 -8.34
N ASP A 196 -7.65 -1.99 -9.50
CA ASP A 196 -7.02 -2.43 -10.75
C ASP A 196 -5.54 -2.03 -10.89
N GLY A 197 -5.01 -1.26 -9.94
CA GLY A 197 -3.61 -0.83 -9.87
C GLY A 197 -3.34 0.55 -10.47
N GLN A 198 -4.34 1.21 -11.07
CA GLN A 198 -4.17 2.58 -11.56
C GLN A 198 -3.96 3.54 -10.39
N VAL A 199 -2.95 4.41 -10.49
CA VAL A 199 -2.65 5.43 -9.47
C VAL A 199 -3.13 6.78 -9.97
N PHE A 200 -4.15 7.34 -9.31
CA PHE A 200 -4.62 8.68 -9.59
C PHE A 200 -4.03 9.66 -8.57
N ASN A 201 -3.37 10.71 -9.06
CA ASN A 201 -3.01 11.84 -8.22
C ASN A 201 -4.19 12.81 -8.19
N LEU A 202 -4.80 13.00 -7.02
CA LEU A 202 -5.95 13.90 -6.86
C LEU A 202 -5.58 15.39 -6.81
N GLY A 203 -4.36 15.73 -7.22
CA GLY A 203 -3.77 17.07 -7.21
C GLY A 203 -3.03 17.37 -5.90
N LYS A 204 -2.22 18.43 -5.94
CA LYS A 204 -1.46 18.92 -4.79
C LYS A 204 -2.41 19.47 -3.72
N ALA A 205 -2.20 19.05 -2.47
CA ALA A 205 -2.91 19.54 -1.29
C ALA A 205 -1.94 20.26 -0.35
N SER A 206 -2.40 21.37 0.25
CA SER A 206 -1.66 22.08 1.29
C SER A 206 -1.93 21.46 2.65
N ILE A 207 -0.89 21.25 3.47
CA ILE A 207 -1.05 20.84 4.86
C ILE A 207 -1.37 22.07 5.71
N GLU A 208 -2.63 22.20 6.15
CA GLU A 208 -3.08 23.31 7.00
C GLU A 208 -2.78 23.05 8.48
N ALA A 209 -2.87 21.79 8.91
CA ALA A 209 -2.56 21.40 10.29
C ALA A 209 -2.00 19.98 10.35
N PHE A 210 -1.05 19.76 11.24
CA PHE A 210 -0.50 18.43 11.52
C PHE A 210 -0.30 18.24 13.03
N ASN A 211 -1.12 17.37 13.62
CA ASN A 211 -0.97 16.94 15.00
C ASN A 211 -0.28 15.56 15.05
N HIS A 212 1.03 15.56 15.31
CA HIS A 212 1.82 14.33 15.40
C HIS A 212 1.36 13.37 16.50
N ASN A 213 0.90 13.88 17.65
CA ASN A 213 0.46 13.04 18.78
C ASN A 213 -0.84 12.27 18.46
N LYS A 214 -1.73 12.89 17.69
CA LYS A 214 -3.00 12.28 17.27
C LYS A 214 -2.92 11.63 15.88
N SER A 215 -1.75 11.68 15.23
CA SER A 215 -1.55 11.26 13.84
C SER A 215 -2.56 11.89 12.87
N PHE A 216 -2.96 13.14 13.12
CA PHE A 216 -4.02 13.83 12.37
C PHE A 216 -3.45 14.91 11.47
N ILE A 217 -3.91 14.94 10.22
CA ILE A 217 -3.51 15.90 9.19
C ILE A 217 -4.77 16.52 8.59
N GLN A 218 -4.81 17.85 8.51
CA GLN A 218 -5.81 18.58 7.75
C GLN A 218 -5.17 19.10 6.47
N LEU A 219 -5.80 18.76 5.34
CA LEU A 219 -5.37 19.13 4.00
C LEU A 219 -6.38 20.07 3.36
N SER A 220 -5.91 21.02 2.56
CA SER A 220 -6.77 21.87 1.74
C SER A 220 -6.42 21.75 0.24
N ARG A 221 -7.43 21.84 -0.61
CA ARG A 221 -7.28 21.89 -2.08
C ARG A 221 -8.27 22.88 -2.68
N VAL A 222 -7.84 23.64 -3.68
CA VAL A 222 -8.69 24.55 -4.45
C VAL A 222 -8.90 23.99 -5.86
N PHE A 223 -10.15 23.83 -6.28
CA PHE A 223 -10.50 23.30 -7.59
C PHE A 223 -10.52 24.40 -8.64
N LYS A 224 -9.77 24.22 -9.73
CA LYS A 224 -9.75 25.19 -10.85
C LYS A 224 -10.75 24.87 -11.95
N THR A 225 -11.17 23.62 -12.07
CA THR A 225 -12.08 23.16 -13.12
C THR A 225 -13.50 23.00 -12.60
N ALA A 226 -14.47 23.40 -13.43
CA ALA A 226 -15.88 23.11 -13.19
C ALA A 226 -16.14 21.60 -13.36
N GLY A 227 -17.21 21.09 -12.74
CA GLY A 227 -17.64 19.71 -12.89
C GLY A 227 -18.80 19.39 -11.97
N VAL A 228 -18.96 18.11 -11.62
CA VAL A 228 -19.95 17.64 -10.67
C VAL A 228 -19.24 16.75 -9.65
N TYR A 229 -19.64 16.85 -8.38
CA TYR A 229 -19.30 15.85 -7.38
C TYR A 229 -20.29 14.69 -7.54
N ASP A 230 -19.91 13.63 -8.26
CA ASP A 230 -20.84 12.62 -8.79
C ASP A 230 -21.73 11.97 -7.73
N GLY A 231 -21.12 11.49 -6.64
CA GLY A 231 -21.82 10.98 -5.47
C GLY A 231 -22.83 11.96 -4.82
N LEU A 232 -22.52 13.25 -4.73
CA LEU A 232 -23.38 14.31 -4.18
C LEU A 232 -24.36 14.90 -5.21
N LYS A 233 -24.16 14.64 -6.51
CA LYS A 233 -24.85 15.29 -7.64
C LYS A 233 -24.89 16.82 -7.54
N THR A 234 -23.83 17.41 -6.99
CA THR A 234 -23.73 18.85 -6.73
C THR A 234 -22.67 19.47 -7.65
N ARG A 235 -22.97 20.64 -8.21
CA ARG A 235 -22.04 21.36 -9.11
C ARG A 235 -20.74 21.72 -8.38
N LYS A 236 -19.60 21.37 -8.97
CA LYS A 236 -18.26 21.88 -8.67
C LYS A 236 -18.01 23.10 -9.56
N ALA A 237 -17.69 24.23 -8.95
CA ALA A 237 -17.36 25.47 -9.62
C ALA A 237 -15.86 25.81 -9.44
N PRO A 238 -15.25 26.61 -10.33
CA PRO A 238 -13.92 27.15 -10.10
C PRO A 238 -13.84 27.90 -8.77
N ASP A 239 -12.72 27.72 -8.08
CA ASP A 239 -12.37 28.24 -6.75
C ASP A 239 -13.22 27.70 -5.60
N ASP A 240 -14.08 26.71 -5.85
CA ASP A 240 -14.52 25.82 -4.78
C ASP A 240 -13.29 25.15 -4.15
N TYR A 241 -13.40 24.81 -2.87
CA TYR A 241 -12.30 24.17 -2.15
C TYR A 241 -12.78 22.96 -1.36
N ALA A 242 -11.85 22.06 -1.09
CA ALA A 242 -12.03 20.89 -0.26
C ALA A 242 -11.11 20.97 0.97
N VAL A 243 -11.64 20.56 2.10
CA VAL A 243 -10.89 20.30 3.33
C VAL A 243 -10.94 18.80 3.58
N THR A 244 -9.78 18.14 3.59
CA THR A 244 -9.66 16.71 3.82
C THR A 244 -9.01 16.46 5.18
N GLU A 245 -9.71 15.73 6.04
CA GLU A 245 -9.26 15.30 7.35
C GLU A 245 -8.77 13.86 7.27
N VAL A 246 -7.49 13.67 7.59
CA VAL A 246 -6.78 12.39 7.48
C VAL A 246 -6.24 12.01 8.84
N LYS A 247 -6.43 10.76 9.25
CA LYS A 247 -5.73 10.18 10.40
C LYS A 247 -4.88 9.02 9.92
N LEU A 248 -3.56 9.10 10.11
CA LEU A 248 -2.63 8.09 9.62
C LEU A 248 -2.94 6.74 10.25
N GLY A 249 -2.97 5.69 9.43
CA GLY A 249 -3.33 4.34 9.83
C GLY A 249 -4.83 4.06 9.96
N GLU A 250 -5.72 5.05 9.77
CA GLU A 250 -7.16 4.79 9.65
C GLU A 250 -7.54 4.34 8.23
N CYS A 251 -8.59 3.52 8.14
CA CYS A 251 -9.14 3.00 6.88
C CYS A 251 -10.16 3.93 6.22
N HIS A 252 -10.11 5.22 6.52
CA HIS A 252 -10.94 6.23 5.88
C HIS A 252 -10.36 7.64 6.06
N PHE A 253 -10.75 8.54 5.17
CA PHE A 253 -10.61 9.98 5.40
C PHE A 253 -11.90 10.69 5.02
N LYS A 254 -12.10 11.88 5.57
CA LYS A 254 -13.28 12.71 5.30
C LYS A 254 -12.88 13.91 4.46
N THR A 255 -13.55 14.15 3.36
CA THR A 255 -13.39 15.36 2.55
C THR A 255 -14.68 16.16 2.56
N GLN A 256 -14.61 17.40 3.05
CA GLN A 256 -15.70 18.37 3.03
C GLN A 256 -15.49 19.34 1.87
N TYR A 257 -16.57 19.64 1.16
CA TYR A 257 -16.56 20.52 -0.02
C TYR A 257 -17.28 21.81 0.28
N PHE A 258 -16.68 22.92 -0.14
CA PHE A 258 -17.19 24.26 0.08
C PHE A 258 -17.17 25.05 -1.23
N SER A 259 -18.11 25.98 -1.36
CA SER A 259 -18.04 26.97 -2.43
C SER A 259 -16.90 27.95 -2.19
N LYS A 260 -16.50 28.71 -3.22
CA LYS A 260 -15.55 29.83 -3.07
C LYS A 260 -15.95 30.86 -1.98
N ASN A 261 -17.24 30.95 -1.66
CA ASN A 261 -17.78 31.84 -0.62
C ASN A 261 -17.94 31.14 0.75
N GLY A 262 -17.41 29.92 0.91
CA GLY A 262 -17.49 29.15 2.17
C GLY A 262 -18.80 28.40 2.41
N ARG A 263 -19.73 28.36 1.43
CA ARG A 263 -20.98 27.60 1.60
C ARG A 263 -20.68 26.10 1.54
N TYR A 264 -21.03 25.37 2.60
CA TYR A 264 -20.91 23.90 2.63
C TYR A 264 -21.76 23.24 1.54
N LYS A 265 -21.15 22.32 0.79
CA LYS A 265 -21.75 21.59 -0.33
C LYS A 265 -22.00 20.11 -0.03
N GLY A 266 -21.41 19.58 1.03
CA GLY A 266 -21.47 18.17 1.42
C GLY A 266 -20.10 17.59 1.70
N ALA A 267 -20.07 16.32 2.08
CA ALA A 267 -18.84 15.60 2.38
C ALA A 267 -18.86 14.19 1.81
N TYR A 268 -17.65 13.67 1.60
CA TYR A 268 -17.37 12.28 1.27
C TYR A 268 -16.52 11.69 2.37
N ILE A 269 -16.87 10.49 2.81
CA ILE A 269 -15.99 9.65 3.61
C ILE A 269 -15.61 8.47 2.74
N ASN A 270 -14.36 8.47 2.29
CA ASN A 270 -13.83 7.43 1.42
C ASN A 270 -13.24 6.33 2.29
N LEU A 271 -13.68 5.09 2.09
CA LEU A 271 -13.16 3.92 2.79
C LEU A 271 -12.01 3.34 1.96
N ASN A 272 -10.87 3.14 2.61
CA ASN A 272 -9.62 2.76 1.97
C ASN A 272 -8.80 1.85 2.89
N THR A 273 -7.69 1.33 2.37
CA THR A 273 -6.66 0.72 3.23
C THR A 273 -6.04 1.78 4.14
N PRO A 274 -5.47 1.40 5.31
CA PRO A 274 -4.86 2.36 6.22
C PRO A 274 -3.92 3.36 5.54
N ILE A 275 -4.16 4.64 5.80
CA ILE A 275 -3.48 5.73 5.09
C ILE A 275 -2.03 5.86 5.58
N GLU A 276 -1.11 5.85 4.63
CA GLU A 276 0.33 6.04 4.86
C GLU A 276 0.74 7.46 4.43
N LEU A 277 1.63 8.10 5.21
CA LEU A 277 2.26 9.37 4.84
C LEU A 277 3.67 9.08 4.32
N TYR A 278 3.96 9.40 3.07
CA TYR A 278 5.31 9.35 2.48
C TYR A 278 5.92 10.76 2.42
N PRO A 279 7.24 10.89 2.19
CA PRO A 279 7.90 12.18 1.98
C PRO A 279 7.22 13.11 0.96
N TYR A 280 6.61 12.53 -0.07
CA TYR A 280 5.95 13.27 -1.15
C TYR A 280 4.45 13.50 -0.90
N GLY A 281 3.81 12.73 -0.02
CA GLY A 281 2.39 12.87 0.29
C GLY A 281 1.72 11.63 0.83
N ILE A 282 0.38 11.60 0.82
CA ILE A 282 -0.37 10.47 1.37
C ILE A 282 -0.69 9.43 0.30
N ARG A 283 -0.70 8.16 0.69
CA ARG A 283 -1.06 7.03 -0.18
C ARG A 283 -1.98 6.06 0.54
N TYR A 284 -2.92 5.51 -0.22
CA TYR A 284 -3.80 4.43 0.19
C TYR A 284 -4.35 3.72 -1.05
N VAL A 285 -4.86 2.49 -0.87
CA VAL A 285 -5.68 1.80 -1.86
C VAL A 285 -7.14 2.11 -1.57
N ASP A 286 -7.81 2.72 -2.54
CA ASP A 286 -9.24 2.96 -2.56
C ASP A 286 -9.99 1.64 -2.65
N LEU A 287 -10.96 1.44 -1.75
CA LEU A 287 -11.77 0.22 -1.72
C LEU A 287 -13.13 0.42 -2.40
N GLU A 288 -13.27 1.55 -3.09
CA GLU A 288 -14.45 1.94 -3.89
C GLU A 288 -15.76 1.96 -3.09
N VAL A 289 -15.67 2.17 -1.77
CA VAL A 289 -16.82 2.37 -0.90
C VAL A 289 -16.77 3.78 -0.35
N ASP A 290 -17.79 4.57 -0.66
CA ASP A 290 -17.89 5.97 -0.23
C ASP A 290 -19.18 6.20 0.55
N VAL A 291 -19.10 7.03 1.59
CA VAL A 291 -20.28 7.57 2.28
C VAL A 291 -20.43 9.04 1.92
N CYS A 292 -21.55 9.38 1.28
CA CYS A 292 -21.92 10.74 0.96
C CYS A 292 -22.78 11.34 2.09
N VAL A 293 -22.43 12.55 2.51
CA VAL A 293 -23.18 13.34 3.49
C VAL A 293 -23.58 14.67 2.86
N TRP A 294 -24.88 14.93 2.75
CA TRP A 294 -25.40 16.17 2.16
C TRP A 294 -25.58 17.28 3.21
N PRO A 295 -25.69 18.55 2.80
CA PRO A 295 -25.92 19.68 3.71
C PRO A 295 -27.19 19.58 4.56
N ASN A 296 -28.19 18.81 4.12
CA ASN A 296 -29.43 18.57 4.87
C ASN A 296 -29.34 17.39 5.84
N GLY A 297 -28.15 16.84 6.09
CA GLY A 297 -27.93 15.69 6.98
C GLY A 297 -28.24 14.33 6.36
N ARG A 298 -28.71 14.25 5.10
CA ARG A 298 -28.90 12.96 4.42
C ARG A 298 -27.55 12.25 4.33
N VAL A 299 -27.54 10.95 4.60
CA VAL A 299 -26.39 10.05 4.44
C VAL A 299 -26.72 8.97 3.42
N ARG A 300 -25.79 8.62 2.53
CA ARG A 300 -25.94 7.50 1.60
C ARG A 300 -24.59 6.80 1.39
N VAL A 301 -24.59 5.48 1.49
CA VAL A 301 -23.48 4.62 1.11
C VAL A 301 -23.53 4.36 -0.39
N LEU A 302 -22.39 4.41 -1.06
CA LEU A 302 -22.21 4.07 -2.46
C LEU A 302 -21.33 2.82 -2.61
N ASP A 303 -21.64 2.03 -3.63
CA ASP A 303 -20.75 1.02 -4.23
C ASP A 303 -20.31 -0.17 -3.35
N GLU A 304 -21.13 -0.61 -2.38
CA GLU A 304 -20.86 -1.85 -1.61
C GLU A 304 -20.70 -3.11 -2.46
N LYS A 305 -21.35 -3.17 -3.63
CA LYS A 305 -21.31 -4.34 -4.52
C LYS A 305 -19.89 -4.58 -5.07
N LYS A 306 -19.18 -3.51 -5.46
CA LYS A 306 -17.85 -3.62 -6.06
C LYS A 306 -16.83 -4.23 -5.09
N LEU A 307 -16.96 -3.92 -3.81
CA LEU A 307 -16.11 -4.50 -2.77
C LEU A 307 -16.30 -6.03 -2.65
N GLU A 308 -17.54 -6.51 -2.76
CA GLU A 308 -17.84 -7.95 -2.72
C GLU A 308 -17.44 -8.67 -4.01
N ASP A 309 -17.63 -8.02 -5.16
CA ASP A 309 -17.21 -8.52 -6.47
C ASP A 309 -15.67 -8.67 -6.47
N ALA A 310 -14.92 -7.66 -6.02
CA ALA A 310 -13.45 -7.71 -5.91
C ALA A 310 -12.96 -8.85 -5.00
N ALA A 311 -13.67 -9.16 -3.91
CA ALA A 311 -13.31 -10.29 -3.06
C ALA A 311 -13.68 -11.65 -3.66
N THR A 312 -14.70 -11.70 -4.52
CA THR A 312 -15.14 -12.90 -5.24
C THR A 312 -14.17 -13.24 -6.37
N GLU A 313 -13.65 -12.23 -7.06
CA GLU A 313 -12.57 -12.34 -8.04
C GLU A 313 -11.20 -12.62 -7.40
N GLY A 314 -11.13 -12.58 -6.06
CA GLY A 314 -9.90 -12.80 -5.32
C GLY A 314 -8.88 -11.68 -5.51
N LEU A 315 -9.32 -10.46 -5.80
CA LEU A 315 -8.46 -9.26 -5.81
C LEU A 315 -8.08 -8.84 -4.40
N ILE A 316 -9.02 -8.96 -3.45
CA ILE A 316 -8.83 -8.59 -2.04
C ILE A 316 -9.27 -9.72 -1.12
N THR A 317 -8.80 -9.69 0.13
CA THR A 317 -9.15 -10.72 1.11
C THR A 317 -10.57 -10.53 1.66
N ARG A 318 -11.27 -11.64 1.95
CA ARG A 318 -12.55 -11.61 2.69
C ARG A 318 -12.41 -10.96 4.08
N LYS A 319 -11.22 -11.03 4.68
CA LYS A 319 -10.91 -10.39 5.96
C LYS A 319 -10.94 -8.87 5.83
N LEU A 320 -10.40 -8.32 4.75
CA LEU A 320 -10.47 -6.88 4.46
C LEU A 320 -11.92 -6.43 4.33
N VAL A 321 -12.73 -7.13 3.52
CA VAL A 321 -14.16 -6.82 3.35
C VAL A 321 -14.89 -6.79 4.70
N LYS A 322 -14.69 -7.80 5.54
CA LYS A 322 -15.30 -7.85 6.88
C LYS A 322 -14.93 -6.64 7.74
N ASN A 323 -13.66 -6.25 7.74
CA ASN A 323 -13.17 -5.10 8.50
C ASN A 323 -13.76 -3.77 7.99
N VAL A 324 -13.83 -3.62 6.66
CA VAL A 324 -14.38 -2.43 6.00
C VAL A 324 -15.86 -2.31 6.28
N LYS A 325 -16.64 -3.39 6.15
CA LYS A 325 -18.06 -3.43 6.48
C LYS A 325 -18.34 -3.08 7.94
N LYS A 326 -17.51 -3.57 8.87
CA LYS A 326 -17.60 -3.19 10.28
C LYS A 326 -17.38 -1.68 10.48
N LYS A 327 -16.31 -1.14 9.88
CA LYS A 327 -15.99 0.29 9.96
C LYS A 327 -17.08 1.15 9.33
N LEU A 328 -17.65 0.72 8.22
CA LEU A 328 -18.77 1.38 7.55
C LEU A 328 -20.01 1.48 8.46
N GLN A 329 -20.35 0.38 9.15
CA GLN A 329 -21.46 0.37 10.10
C GLN A 329 -21.23 1.31 11.29
N GLU A 330 -19.99 1.36 11.80
CA GLU A 330 -19.60 2.30 12.87
C GLU A 330 -19.77 3.76 12.40
N LEU A 331 -19.24 4.09 11.23
CA LEU A 331 -19.32 5.44 10.65
C LEU A 331 -20.76 5.87 10.39
N VAL A 332 -21.58 5.00 9.79
CA VAL A 332 -22.99 5.33 9.51
C VAL A 332 -23.78 5.55 10.79
N LYS A 333 -23.50 4.79 11.86
CA LYS A 333 -24.09 5.04 13.18
C LYS A 333 -23.69 6.40 13.72
N GLU A 334 -22.38 6.69 13.78
CA GLU A 334 -21.86 7.98 14.27
C GLU A 334 -22.50 9.18 13.55
N LEU A 335 -22.67 9.09 12.23
CA LEU A 335 -23.26 10.14 11.40
C LEU A 335 -24.78 10.25 11.49
N SER A 336 -25.46 9.19 11.93
CA SER A 336 -26.93 9.19 12.09
C SER A 336 -27.35 9.75 13.46
N PHE A 337 -26.43 9.82 14.42
CA PHE A 337 -26.64 10.36 15.76
C PHE A 337 -26.00 11.74 15.97
N SER A 338 -25.37 12.32 14.95
CA SER A 338 -24.74 13.64 14.95
C SER A 338 -25.60 14.72 14.32
#